data_AF-K0NFG9-F1
#
_entry.id   AF-K0NFG9-F1
#
_cell.length_a   1.000
_cell.length_b   1.000
_cell.length_c   1.000
_cell.angle_alpha   90.00
_cell.angle_beta   90.00
_cell.angle_gamma   90.00
#
_symmetry.space_group_name_H-M   'P 1'
#
loop_
_entity.id
_entity.type
_entity.pdbx_description
1 polymer ?
#
loop_
_entity_poly.entity_id
_entity_poly.type
_entity_poly.pdbx_seq_one_letter_code
_entity_poly.pdbx_strand_id
1 'polypeptide(L)'
;MDKQLPITKAGNTYLRQLLVGCAHYIMGPFGPENSLRLHGLAIAARGGKNAKKRAVVAVARKLAVLLHRLWVSEDTYQPFYCRDKKVA
;
A
#
# COMPACT_ATOMS: atom_id res chain seq x y z
N MET A 1 5.21 22.83 -9.77
CA MET A 1 5.81 22.13 -8.61
C MET A 1 4.77 22.07 -7.51
N ASP A 2 4.08 20.94 -7.37
CA ASP A 2 3.00 20.76 -6.39
C ASP A 2 3.54 20.87 -4.95
N LYS A 3 2.89 21.72 -4.15
CA LYS A 3 3.27 21.92 -2.74
C LYS A 3 3.02 20.63 -1.95
N GLN A 4 4.05 20.10 -1.32
CA GLN A 4 3.92 18.90 -0.48
C GLN A 4 3.21 19.25 0.82
N LEU A 5 1.92 18.90 0.89
CA LEU A 5 1.10 19.07 2.09
C LEU A 5 1.38 17.98 3.14
N PRO A 6 1.09 18.26 4.43
CA PRO A 6 1.17 17.26 5.49
C PRO A 6 0.21 16.09 5.22
N ILE A 7 0.59 14.91 5.71
CA ILE A 7 -0.23 13.70 5.60
C ILE A 7 -1.36 13.79 6.62
N THR A 8 -2.60 13.87 6.13
CA THR A 8 -3.80 13.84 6.98
C THR A 8 -3.86 12.52 7.75
N LYS A 9 -4.04 12.62 9.07
CA LYS A 9 -4.22 11.50 9.99
C LYS A 9 -5.70 11.49 10.41
N ALA A 10 -6.44 10.50 9.93
CA ALA A 10 -7.84 10.29 10.29
C ALA A 10 -8.05 8.84 10.75
N GLY A 11 -9.15 8.59 11.47
CA GLY A 11 -9.55 7.27 11.94
C GLY A 11 -8.69 6.72 13.09
N ASN A 12 -8.74 5.39 13.27
CA ASN A 12 -8.10 4.70 14.37
C ASN A 12 -6.55 4.80 14.31
N THR A 13 -5.95 5.28 15.39
CA THR A 13 -4.49 5.48 15.50
C THR A 13 -3.71 4.17 15.57
N TYR A 14 -4.23 3.18 16.29
CA TYR A 14 -3.59 1.88 16.46
C TYR A 14 -3.54 1.11 15.14
N LEU A 15 -4.67 1.03 14.43
CA LEU A 15 -4.73 0.38 13.11
C LEU A 15 -3.76 1.02 12.12
N ARG A 16 -3.68 2.36 12.12
CA ARG A 16 -2.73 3.09 11.26
C ARG A 16 -1.29 2.75 11.59
N GLN A 17 -0.90 2.69 12.87
CA GLN A 17 0.45 2.32 13.28
C GLN A 17 0.81 0.90 12.82
N LEU A 18 -0.10 -0.05 13.02
CA LEU A 18 0.08 -1.44 12.61
C LEU A 18 0.30 -1.56 11.08
N LEU A 19 -0.61 -0.97 10.29
CA LEU A 19 -0.55 -1.02 8.83
C LEU A 19 0.70 -0.32 8.26
N VAL A 20 1.14 0.78 8.89
CA VAL A 20 2.38 1.47 8.50
C VAL A 20 3.60 0.60 8.80
N GLY A 21 3.61 -0.13 9.94
CA GLY A 21 4.64 -1.13 10.25
C GLY A 21 4.70 -2.23 9.19
N CYS A 22 3.55 -2.81 8.82
CA CYS A 22 3.47 -3.81 7.75
C CYS A 22 3.96 -3.24 6.39
N ALA A 23 3.59 -2.00 6.06
CA ALA A 23 4.04 -1.35 4.83
C ALA A 23 5.55 -1.12 4.79
N HIS A 24 6.20 -0.85 5.93
CA HIS A 24 7.66 -0.80 6.02
C HIS A 24 8.29 -2.15 5.70
N TYR A 25 7.71 -3.26 6.17
CA TYR A 25 8.19 -4.60 5.85
C TYR A 25 8.04 -4.92 4.36
N ILE A 26 6.87 -4.65 3.77
CA ILE A 26 6.57 -4.91 2.35
C ILE A 26 7.55 -4.17 1.42
N MET A 27 7.85 -2.90 1.72
CA MET A 27 8.81 -2.11 0.95
C MET A 27 10.25 -2.27 1.41
N GLY A 28 10.48 -3.03 2.48
CA GLY A 28 11.80 -3.29 3.04
C GLY A 28 12.60 -4.29 2.20
N PRO A 29 13.86 -4.55 2.57
CA PRO A 29 14.72 -5.49 1.85
C PRO A 29 14.21 -6.94 1.90
N PHE A 30 13.46 -7.32 2.94
CA PHE A 30 12.98 -8.69 3.17
C PHE A 30 11.60 -8.99 2.59
N GLY A 31 10.89 -7.99 2.07
CA GLY A 31 9.55 -8.18 1.52
C GLY A 31 9.59 -8.84 0.14
N PRO A 32 8.88 -9.96 -0.10
CA PRO A 32 8.79 -10.56 -1.43
C PRO A 32 8.11 -9.61 -2.42
N GLU A 33 8.36 -9.82 -3.71
CA GLU A 33 7.72 -9.01 -4.75
C GLU A 33 6.21 -9.23 -4.77
N ASN A 34 5.47 -8.12 -4.74
CA ASN A 34 4.01 -8.12 -4.79
C ASN A 34 3.51 -6.80 -5.40
N SER A 35 2.23 -6.77 -5.77
CA SER A 35 1.60 -5.60 -6.40
C SER A 35 1.60 -4.34 -5.50
N LEU A 36 1.66 -4.50 -4.17
CA LEU A 36 1.74 -3.39 -3.22
C LEU A 36 3.14 -2.76 -3.21
N ARG A 37 4.19 -3.59 -3.26
CA ARG A 37 5.60 -3.18 -3.33
C ARG A 37 5.86 -2.43 -4.62
N LEU A 38 5.44 -2.95 -5.77
CA LEU A 38 5.57 -2.26 -7.06
C LEU A 38 4.89 -0.88 -7.04
N HIS A 39 3.69 -0.80 -6.45
CA HIS A 39 2.98 0.47 -6.30
C HIS A 39 3.73 1.45 -5.39
N GLY A 40 4.27 0.99 -4.27
CA GLY A 40 5.09 1.80 -3.37
C GLY A 40 6.36 2.32 -4.02
N LEU A 41 7.07 1.46 -4.77
CA LEU A 41 8.26 1.82 -5.53
C LEU A 41 7.95 2.85 -6.62
N ALA A 42 6.85 2.70 -7.36
CA ALA A 42 6.42 3.67 -8.37
C ALA A 42 6.11 5.06 -7.77
N ILE A 43 5.57 5.12 -6.54
CA ILE A 43 5.34 6.38 -5.82
C ILE A 43 6.66 6.96 -5.31
N ALA A 44 7.55 6.13 -4.78
CA ALA A 44 8.87 6.56 -4.30
C ALA A 44 9.73 7.12 -5.45
N ALA A 45 9.63 6.52 -6.65
CA ALA A 45 10.34 6.94 -7.86
C ALA A 45 9.97 8.35 -8.34
N ARG A 46 8.78 8.86 -7.98
CA ARG A 46 8.37 10.24 -8.28
C ARG A 46 9.22 11.31 -7.56
N GLY A 47 10.00 10.90 -6.56
CA GLY A 47 10.99 11.76 -5.91
C GLY A 47 10.43 12.82 -4.96
N GLY A 48 11.36 13.54 -4.30
CA GLY A 48 11.08 14.60 -3.33
C GLY A 48 11.32 14.22 -1.86
N LYS A 49 11.43 15.23 -0.99
CA LYS A 49 11.83 15.09 0.43
C LYS A 49 10.96 14.10 1.24
N ASN A 50 9.67 14.01 0.90
CA ASN A 50 8.71 13.11 1.58
C ASN A 50 8.29 11.90 0.74
N ALA A 51 8.95 11.60 -0.36
CA ALA A 51 8.53 10.54 -1.30
C ALA A 51 8.41 9.17 -0.61
N LYS A 52 9.45 8.77 0.14
CA LYS A 52 9.46 7.50 0.88
C LYS A 52 8.32 7.42 1.90
N LYS A 53 8.14 8.47 2.72
CA LYS A 53 7.06 8.51 3.72
C LYS A 53 5.67 8.41 3.08
N ARG A 54 5.47 9.06 1.93
CA ARG A 54 4.20 8.99 1.18
C ARG A 54 3.99 7.61 0.53
N ALA A 55 5.04 7.00 0.00
CA ALA A 55 4.98 5.65 -0.53
C ALA A 55 4.53 4.65 0.55
N VAL A 56 5.11 4.72 1.75
CA VAL A 56 4.71 3.88 2.88
C VAL A 56 3.23 4.05 3.19
N VAL A 57 2.78 5.30 3.35
CA VAL A 57 1.40 5.59 3.72
C VAL A 57 0.42 5.18 2.61
N ALA A 58 0.80 5.32 1.34
CA ALA A 58 0.00 4.85 0.22
C ALA A 58 -0.16 3.33 0.22
N VAL A 59 0.95 2.59 0.45
CA VAL A 59 0.92 1.13 0.58
C VAL A 59 0.05 0.68 1.76
N ALA A 60 0.19 1.32 2.92
CA ALA A 60 -0.62 1.01 4.10
C ALA A 60 -2.12 1.20 3.84
N ARG A 61 -2.51 2.29 3.16
CA ARG A 61 -3.92 2.53 2.78
C ARG A 61 -4.44 1.50 1.81
N LYS A 62 -3.64 1.12 0.80
CA LYS A 62 -4.01 0.10 -0.18
C LYS A 62 -4.12 -1.29 0.47
N LEU A 63 -3.24 -1.60 1.41
CA LEU A 63 -3.29 -2.83 2.21
C LEU A 63 -4.59 -2.91 3.03
N ALA A 64 -4.99 -1.82 3.68
CA ALA A 64 -6.26 -1.78 4.43
C ALA A 64 -7.47 -2.11 3.54
N VAL A 65 -7.53 -1.52 2.35
CA VAL A 65 -8.61 -1.76 1.38
C VAL A 65 -8.57 -3.20 0.89
N LEU A 66 -7.38 -3.74 0.60
CA LEU A 66 -7.22 -5.13 0.18
C LEU A 66 -7.73 -6.10 1.25
N LEU A 67 -7.30 -5.94 2.51
CA LEU A 67 -7.75 -6.78 3.62
C LEU A 67 -9.25 -6.71 3.82
N HIS A 68 -9.83 -5.50 3.76
CA HIS A 68 -11.27 -5.31 3.84
C HIS A 68 -12.01 -5.97 2.68
N ARG A 69 -11.47 -5.92 1.46
CA ARG A 69 -12.09 -6.57 0.29
C ARG A 69 -12.05 -8.09 0.40
N LEU A 70 -10.92 -8.67 0.78
CA LEU A 70 -10.79 -10.11 0.99
C LEU A 70 -11.75 -10.59 2.09
N TRP A 71 -11.89 -9.81 3.18
CA TRP A 71 -12.83 -10.12 4.24
C TRP A 71 -14.29 -10.13 3.76
N VAL A 72 -14.68 -9.13 2.98
CA VAL A 72 -16.08 -8.99 2.51
C VAL A 72 -16.42 -9.98 1.40
N SER A 73 -15.45 -10.28 0.52
CA SER A 73 -15.65 -11.17 -0.63
C SER A 73 -15.34 -12.64 -0.33
N GLU A 74 -14.76 -12.94 0.84
CA GLU A 74 -14.27 -14.28 1.21
C GLU A 74 -13.27 -14.88 0.20
N ASP A 75 -12.60 -14.01 -0.57
CA ASP A 75 -11.67 -14.39 -1.62
C ASP A 75 -10.26 -14.70 -1.06
N THR A 76 -9.52 -15.54 -1.77
CA THR A 76 -8.12 -15.84 -1.44
C THR A 76 -7.18 -14.72 -1.87
N TYR A 77 -6.20 -14.38 -1.03
CA TYR A 77 -5.19 -13.37 -1.37
C TYR A 77 -4.30 -13.83 -2.53
N GLN A 78 -4.22 -13.00 -3.58
CA GLN A 78 -3.28 -13.15 -4.69
C GLN A 78 -2.25 -12.00 -4.69
N PRO A 79 -0.94 -12.30 -4.57
CA PRO A 79 0.11 -11.26 -4.49
C PRO A 79 0.20 -10.35 -5.73
N PHE A 80 -0.08 -10.92 -6.89
CA PHE A 80 -0.20 -10.23 -8.17
C PHE A 80 -1.65 -10.36 -8.62
N TYR A 81 -2.36 -9.24 -8.70
CA TYR A 81 -3.69 -9.23 -9.30
C TYR A 81 -3.51 -9.37 -10.81
N CYS A 82 -3.56 -10.59 -11.33
CA CYS A 82 -3.82 -10.78 -12.74
C CYS A 82 -5.24 -10.27 -12.93
N ARG A 83 -5.40 -9.15 -13.63
CA ARG A 83 -6.72 -8.67 -14.04
C ARG A 83 -7.18 -9.62 -15.13
N ASP A 84 -7.58 -10.83 -14.73
CA ASP A 84 -8.06 -11.87 -15.62
C ASP A 84 -9.24 -11.29 -16.38
N LYS A 85 -8.98 -10.94 -17.65
CA LYS A 85 -10.00 -10.48 -18.55
C LYS A 85 -10.80 -11.71 -18.95
N LYS A 86 -12.01 -11.80 -18.41
CA LYS A 86 -13.11 -12.68 -18.84
C LYS A 86 -12.80 -14.19 -18.79
N VAL A 87 -13.34 -14.87 -17.79
CA VAL A 87 -13.86 -16.22 -18.03
C VAL A 87 -15.10 -16.05 -18.90
N ALA A 88 -15.01 -16.52 -20.14
CA ALA A 88 -16.12 -16.69 -21.07
C ALA A 88 -16.93 -17.93 -20.71
#